data_AF-A0A800BTX7-F1
#
_entry.id   AF-A0A800BTX7-F1
#
_cell.length_a   1.000
_cell.length_b   1.000
_cell.length_c   1.000
_cell.angle_alpha   90.00
_cell.angle_beta   90.00
_cell.angle_gamma   90.00
#
_symmetry.space_group_name_H-M   'P 1'
#
loop_
_entity.id
_entity.type
_entity.pdbx_description
1 polymer ?
#
loop_
_entity_poly.entity_id
_entity_poly.type
_entity_poly.pdbx_seq_one_letter_code
_entity_poly.pdbx_strand_id
1 'polypeptide(L)' 'MIKLDGADTSLLHIAKKEETDKLKIGAKVTAIWKEEPSDDIFSLDSFKVV' A
#
# COMPACT_ATOMS: atom_id res chain seq x y z
N MET A 1 2.77 -6.91 5.81
CA MET A 1 3.74 -6.58 4.75
C MET A 1 3.04 -6.67 3.41
N ILE A 2 3.40 -5.81 2.45
CA ILE A 2 2.75 -5.68 1.15
C ILE A 2 3.72 -6.17 0.07
N LYS A 3 3.34 -7.19 -0.71
CA LYS A 3 4.14 -7.66 -1.84
C LYS A 3 3.63 -6.98 -3.11
N LEU A 4 4.50 -6.18 -3.73
CA LEU A 4 4.21 -5.56 -5.03
C LEU A 4 4.28 -6.62 -6.13
N ASP A 5 3.49 -6.44 -7.18
CA ASP A 5 3.51 -7.33 -8.32
C ASP A 5 4.91 -7.31 -8.97
N GLY A 6 5.52 -8.49 -9.13
CA GLY A 6 6.87 -8.63 -9.66
C GLY A 6 8.02 -8.33 -8.68
N ALA A 7 7.73 -7.93 -7.44
CA ALA A 7 8.79 -7.68 -6.45
C ALA A 7 9.30 -8.96 -5.78
N ASP A 8 10.61 -9.07 -5.64
CA ASP A 8 11.27 -10.17 -4.93
C ASP A 8 11.09 -10.06 -3.42
N THR A 9 10.98 -8.83 -2.91
CA THR A 9 10.85 -8.52 -1.47
C THR A 9 9.57 -7.75 -1.18
N SER A 10 9.00 -7.99 0.01
CA SER A 10 7.81 -7.28 0.48
C SER A 10 8.18 -5.93 1.12
N LEU A 11 7.35 -4.93 0.88
CA LEU A 11 7.45 -3.60 1.46
C LEU A 11 6.70 -3.55 2.81
N LEU A 12 7.32 -2.99 3.83
CA LEU A 12 6.62 -2.62 5.07
C LEU A 12 6.03 -1.22 4.89
N HIS A 13 4.72 -1.14 4.68
CA HIS A 13 4.00 0.14 4.54
C HIS A 13 2.59 0.06 5.10
N ILE A 14 1.93 1.22 5.21
CA ILE A 14 0.58 1.37 5.77
C ILE A 14 -0.49 0.88 4.78
N ALA A 15 -1.40 0.05 5.30
CA ALA A 15 -2.71 -0.18 4.69
C ALA A 15 -3.73 0.74 5.37
N LYS A 16 -4.75 1.19 4.63
CA LYS A 16 -5.77 2.11 5.15
C LYS A 16 -6.45 1.55 6.39
N LYS A 17 -6.44 2.34 7.46
CA LYS A 17 -7.01 1.96 8.76
C LYS A 17 -8.51 1.71 8.65
N GLU A 18 -9.21 2.51 7.85
CA GLU A 18 -10.65 2.38 7.62
C GLU A 18 -11.09 1.04 7.01
N GLU A 19 -10.15 0.24 6.46
CA GLU A 19 -10.45 -1.02 5.77
C GLU A 19 -9.89 -2.26 6.50
N THR A 20 -9.63 -2.13 7.80
CA THR A 20 -9.03 -3.20 8.61
C THR A 20 -9.87 -4.49 8.58
N ASP A 21 -11.19 -4.37 8.47
CA ASP A 21 -12.14 -5.48 8.33
C ASP A 21 -12.02 -6.25 7.01
N LYS A 22 -11.55 -5.58 5.94
CA LYS A 22 -11.29 -6.19 4.63
C LYS A 22 -9.89 -6.77 4.50
N LEU A 23 -8.98 -6.45 5.44
CA LEU A 23 -7.61 -6.93 5.41
C LEU A 23 -7.54 -8.43 5.72
N LYS A 24 -7.02 -9.17 4.75
CA LYS A 24 -6.66 -10.58 4.87
C LYS A 24 -5.36 -10.86 4.16
N ILE A 25 -4.66 -11.92 4.56
CA ILE A 25 -3.47 -12.37 3.83
C ILE A 25 -3.87 -12.69 2.38
N GLY A 26 -3.11 -12.14 1.43
CA GLY A 26 -3.39 -12.30 0.00
C GLY A 26 -4.44 -11.34 -0.57
N ALA A 27 -5.00 -10.42 0.23
CA ALA A 27 -5.85 -9.36 -0.30
C ALA A 27 -5.09 -8.55 -1.36
N LYS A 28 -5.77 -8.26 -2.48
CA LYS A 28 -5.24 -7.34 -3.49
C LYS A 28 -5.39 -5.92 -2.97
N VAL A 29 -4.36 -5.13 -3.22
CA VAL A 29 -4.29 -3.74 -2.79
C VAL A 29 -3.82 -2.85 -3.92
N THR A 30 -4.15 -1.57 -3.84
CA THR A 30 -3.65 -0.54 -4.77
C THR A 30 -3.06 0.61 -3.96
N ALA A 31 -1.94 1.14 -4.46
CA ALA A 31 -1.26 2.29 -3.87
C ALA A 31 -2.14 3.55 -3.92
N ILE A 32 -2.07 4.33 -2.86
CA ILE A 32 -2.59 5.69 -2.76
C ILE A 32 -1.37 6.61 -2.64
N TRP A 33 -1.31 7.60 -3.52
CA TRP A 33 -0.28 8.62 -3.52
C TRP A 33 -0.79 9.87 -2.82
N LYS A 34 0.11 10.65 -2.24
CA LYS A 34 -0.20 11.98 -1.70
C LYS A 34 -0.75 12.88 -2.82
N GLU A 35 -1.60 13.83 -2.46
CA GLU A 35 -2.15 14.82 -3.41
C GLU A 35 -1.03 15.67 -4.03
N GLU A 36 -0.03 16.04 -3.23
CA GLU A 36 1.20 16.72 -3.66
C GLU A 36 2.41 15.78 -3.46
N PRO A 37 2.74 14.94 -4.45
CA PRO A 37 3.87 14.02 -4.36
C PRO A 37 5.21 14.73 -4.56
N SER A 38 6.24 14.28 -3.84
CA SER A 38 7.65 14.63 -4.06
C SER A 38 8.36 13.56 -4.89
N ASP A 39 9.54 13.88 -5.41
CA ASP A 39 10.40 12.95 -6.17
C ASP A 39 11.13 11.92 -5.28
N ASP A 40 10.47 11.45 -4.22
CA ASP A 40 11.01 10.48 -3.28
C ASP A 40 9.95 9.46 -2.85
N ILE A 41 10.37 8.46 -2.08
CA ILE A 41 9.52 7.35 -1.64
C ILE A 41 8.41 7.78 -0.67
N PHE A 42 8.54 8.94 0.00
CA PHE A 42 7.52 9.46 0.91
C PHE A 42 6.29 10.00 0.18
N SER A 43 6.30 10.07 -1.16
CA SER A 43 5.10 10.36 -1.95
C SER A 43 4.05 9.26 -1.86
N LEU A 44 4.43 8.02 -1.51
CA LEU A 44 3.52 6.91 -1.29
C LEU A 44 2.82 7.04 0.08
N ASP A 45 1.53 7.35 0.08
CA ASP A 45 0.75 7.57 1.29
C ASP A 45 0.37 6.25 1.97
N SER A 46 -0.43 5.42 1.30
CA SER A 46 -1.01 4.21 1.87
C SER A 46 -1.43 3.21 0.80
N PHE A 47 -2.00 2.08 1.20
CA PHE A 47 -2.62 1.10 0.31
C PHE A 47 -4.08 0.87 0.71
N LYS A 48 -4.98 0.81 -0.27
CA LYS A 48 -6.38 0.37 -0.07
C LYS A 48 -6.60 -1.03 -0.61
N VAL A 49 -7.55 -1.76 -0.02
CA VAL A 49 -7.98 -3.06 -0.50
C VAL A 49 -8.83 -2.89 -1.76
N VAL A 50 -8.65 -3.80 -2.72
CA VAL A 50 -9.42 -3.89 -3.98
C VAL A 50 -10.46 -5.01 -3.88
#